data_AF-A0A2E1NKM6-F1
#
_entry.id   AF-A0A2E1NKM6-F1
#
_cell.length_a   1.000
_cell.length_b   1.000
_cell.length_c   1.000
_cell.angle_alpha   90.00
_cell.angle_beta   90.00
_cell.angle_gamma   90.00
#
_symmetry.space_group_name_H-M   'P 1'
#
loop_
_entity.id
_entity.type
_entity.pdbx_description
1 polymer ?
#
loop_
_entity_poly.entity_id
_entity_poly.type
_entity_poly.pdbx_seq_one_letter_code
_entity_poly.pdbx_strand_id
1 'polypeptide(L)'
;RAKTVRDLAYCVKRCDLELAGVASAAYVSGRSALVEDEQELGAVCIDFGGGSTSYSIFLKKHMIFSGSIALGGNHVTRDISLGLQIPMALAEKIKTMNGGLMATGIDDRDLIEIGGETGDWEHDRRKVTRSELIGIMRPRIEEILEEVRAQLQIAGFYELKSQKFVLTGGSSQIPGLDTLASRILGQQVRLGRPLRVHRLPQAYSGSSCSALVGLALFAAHPQDEWWDFELPSASYSSKSVRKAVRWLRENW
;
A
#
# COMPACT_ATOMS: atom_id res chain seq x y z
N ARG A 1 -16.99 -8.19 3.71
CA ARG A 1 -16.76 -6.76 3.36
C ARG A 1 -17.58 -5.78 4.21
N ALA A 2 -18.91 -5.92 4.34
CA ALA A 2 -19.74 -5.02 5.17
C ALA A 2 -19.41 -5.01 6.69
N LYS A 3 -18.83 -6.10 7.24
CA LYS A 3 -18.35 -6.11 8.63
C LYS A 3 -17.13 -5.21 8.81
N THR A 4 -16.11 -5.35 7.96
CA THR A 4 -14.86 -4.57 8.01
C THR A 4 -15.10 -3.07 7.94
N VAL A 5 -15.97 -2.61 7.04
CA VAL A 5 -16.31 -1.18 6.92
C VAL A 5 -17.03 -0.68 8.17
N ARG A 6 -17.94 -1.48 8.75
CA ARG A 6 -18.61 -1.14 10.02
C ARG A 6 -17.63 -1.09 11.20
N ASP A 7 -16.68 -2.02 11.26
CA ASP A 7 -15.66 -2.05 12.31
C ASP A 7 -14.76 -0.80 12.22
N LEU A 8 -14.36 -0.40 11.01
CA LEU A 8 -13.62 0.85 10.77
C LEU A 8 -14.43 2.10 11.14
N ALA A 9 -15.69 2.19 10.69
CA ALA A 9 -16.57 3.30 11.03
C ALA A 9 -16.79 3.40 12.55
N TYR A 10 -16.89 2.25 13.23
CA TYR A 10 -17.00 2.20 14.68
C TYR A 10 -15.73 2.71 15.37
N CYS A 11 -14.53 2.32 14.90
CA CYS A 11 -13.27 2.84 15.42
C CYS A 11 -13.15 4.36 15.27
N VAL A 12 -13.50 4.92 14.11
CA VAL A 12 -13.51 6.39 13.89
C VAL A 12 -14.47 7.08 14.87
N LYS A 13 -15.68 6.52 15.02
CA LYS A 13 -16.69 7.05 15.95
C LYS A 13 -16.23 7.02 17.42
N ARG A 14 -15.41 6.04 17.83
CA ARG A 14 -14.85 5.99 19.20
C ARG A 14 -13.80 7.06 19.48
N CYS A 15 -13.30 7.74 18.45
CA CYS A 15 -12.41 8.88 18.57
C CYS A 15 -13.17 10.21 18.52
N ASP A 16 -14.50 10.21 18.74
CA ASP A 16 -15.38 11.39 18.65
C ASP A 16 -15.34 12.08 17.27
N LEU A 17 -15.08 11.31 16.21
CA LEU A 17 -15.10 11.77 14.82
C LEU A 17 -16.30 11.19 14.06
N GLU A 18 -16.86 11.98 13.15
CA GLU A 18 -17.88 11.52 12.22
C GLU A 18 -17.26 11.07 10.90
N LEU A 19 -17.73 9.93 10.37
CA LEU A 19 -17.25 9.40 9.10
C LEU A 19 -17.98 10.09 7.95
N ALA A 20 -17.29 11.01 7.26
CA ALA A 20 -17.84 11.72 6.11
C ALA A 20 -18.07 10.80 4.89
N GLY A 21 -17.25 9.77 4.71
CA GLY A 21 -17.36 8.84 3.59
C GLY A 21 -16.21 7.84 3.54
N VAL A 22 -16.27 6.91 2.59
CA VAL A 22 -15.22 5.91 2.35
C VAL A 22 -14.88 5.89 0.86
N ALA A 23 -13.59 5.83 0.54
CA ALA A 23 -13.12 5.69 -0.83
C ALA A 23 -12.15 4.50 -0.96
N SER A 24 -12.09 3.92 -2.16
CA SER A 24 -11.12 2.87 -2.48
C SER A 24 -9.71 3.47 -2.55
N ALA A 25 -8.77 2.92 -1.79
CA ALA A 25 -7.36 3.33 -1.83
C ALA A 25 -6.79 3.28 -3.26
N ALA A 26 -7.08 2.19 -4.00
CA ALA A 26 -6.66 2.03 -5.39
C ALA A 26 -7.17 3.18 -6.29
N TYR A 27 -8.40 3.63 -6.07
CA TYR A 27 -8.99 4.71 -6.84
C TYR A 27 -8.32 6.05 -6.52
N VAL A 28 -8.26 6.41 -5.24
CA VAL A 28 -7.73 7.72 -4.82
C VAL A 28 -6.24 7.85 -5.09
N SER A 29 -5.47 6.76 -4.97
CA SER A 29 -4.06 6.71 -5.37
C SER A 29 -3.89 7.00 -6.87
N GLY A 30 -4.74 6.43 -7.72
CA GLY A 30 -4.75 6.71 -9.15
C GLY A 30 -5.10 8.16 -9.47
N ARG A 31 -6.12 8.72 -8.83
CA ARG A 31 -6.55 10.11 -9.03
C ARG A 31 -5.44 11.13 -8.76
N SER A 32 -4.65 10.93 -7.71
CA SER A 32 -3.58 11.85 -7.36
C SER A 32 -2.31 11.61 -8.18
N ALA A 33 -1.98 10.36 -8.54
CA ALA A 33 -0.68 10.02 -9.11
C ALA A 33 -0.62 9.95 -10.65
N LEU A 34 -1.75 9.70 -11.32
CA LEU A 34 -1.82 9.61 -12.78
C LEU A 34 -1.90 11.01 -13.41
N VAL A 35 -1.15 11.25 -14.50
CA VAL A 35 -1.31 12.47 -15.32
C VAL A 35 -2.57 12.37 -16.20
N GLU A 36 -3.06 13.49 -16.74
CA GLU A 36 -4.30 13.47 -17.55
C GLU A 36 -4.21 12.51 -18.73
N ASP A 37 -3.09 12.52 -19.46
CA ASP A 37 -2.90 11.67 -20.64
C ASP A 37 -2.93 10.18 -20.29
N GLU A 38 -2.39 9.79 -19.13
CA GLU A 38 -2.44 8.41 -18.64
C GLU A 38 -3.87 7.98 -18.33
N GLN A 39 -4.66 8.86 -17.70
CA GLN A 39 -6.06 8.58 -17.40
C GLN A 39 -6.92 8.52 -18.66
N GLU A 40 -6.60 9.30 -19.69
CA GLU A 40 -7.34 9.32 -20.96
C GLU A 40 -7.01 8.09 -21.82
N LEU A 41 -5.73 7.80 -22.03
CA LEU A 41 -5.28 6.83 -23.03
C LEU A 41 -5.33 5.38 -22.54
N GLY A 42 -5.25 5.16 -21.22
CA GLY A 42 -5.13 3.84 -20.61
C GLY A 42 -3.89 3.75 -19.72
N ALA A 43 -4.10 3.58 -18.42
CA ALA A 43 -3.05 3.39 -17.44
C ALA A 43 -3.52 2.54 -16.26
N VAL A 44 -2.57 1.88 -15.61
CA VAL A 44 -2.78 1.22 -14.32
C VAL A 44 -2.00 1.96 -13.24
N CYS A 45 -2.67 2.27 -12.14
CA CYS A 45 -2.03 2.68 -10.90
C CYS A 45 -1.91 1.48 -9.98
N ILE A 46 -0.70 1.17 -9.50
CA ILE A 46 -0.42 0.08 -8.56
C ILE A 46 0.03 0.73 -7.25
N ASP A 47 -0.79 0.63 -6.20
CA ASP A 47 -0.47 1.09 -4.85
C ASP A 47 0.11 -0.06 -4.03
N PHE A 48 1.44 -0.03 -3.90
CA PHE A 48 2.23 -1.02 -3.18
C PHE A 48 2.34 -0.62 -1.71
N GLY A 49 1.34 -1.05 -0.93
CA GLY A 49 1.26 -0.82 0.50
C GLY A 49 2.08 -1.80 1.35
N GLY A 50 1.87 -1.77 2.66
CA GLY A 50 2.49 -2.68 3.61
C GLY A 50 1.79 -4.05 3.68
N GLY A 51 0.47 -4.06 3.92
CA GLY A 51 -0.31 -5.31 4.04
C GLY A 51 -0.83 -5.85 2.72
N SER A 52 -0.99 -5.00 1.72
CA SER A 52 -1.60 -5.33 0.44
C SER A 52 -1.07 -4.44 -0.68
N THR A 53 -1.16 -4.95 -1.90
CA THR A 53 -0.90 -4.21 -3.13
C THR A 53 -2.22 -4.11 -3.87
N SER A 54 -2.69 -2.88 -4.07
CA SER A 54 -3.93 -2.62 -4.79
C SER A 54 -3.64 -2.02 -6.15
N TYR A 55 -4.55 -2.19 -7.10
CA TYR A 55 -4.36 -1.68 -8.45
C TYR A 55 -5.69 -1.20 -9.04
N SER A 56 -5.62 -0.21 -9.91
CA SER A 56 -6.76 0.41 -10.57
C SER A 56 -6.42 0.74 -12.03
N ILE A 57 -7.32 0.41 -12.95
CA ILE A 57 -7.18 0.69 -14.38
C ILE A 57 -8.05 1.88 -14.73
N PHE A 58 -7.46 2.88 -15.38
CA PHE A 58 -8.12 4.08 -15.85
C PHE A 58 -8.14 4.12 -17.38
N LEU A 59 -9.27 4.53 -17.95
CA LEU A 59 -9.46 4.76 -19.37
C LEU A 59 -10.49 5.87 -19.58
N LYS A 60 -10.25 6.80 -20.51
CA LYS A 60 -11.13 7.96 -20.76
C LYS A 60 -11.50 8.72 -19.47
N LYS A 61 -10.52 8.90 -18.57
CA LYS A 61 -10.67 9.56 -17.25
C LYS A 61 -11.55 8.85 -16.22
N HIS A 62 -11.98 7.62 -16.47
CA HIS A 62 -12.79 6.84 -15.55
C HIS A 62 -12.03 5.62 -15.06
N MET A 63 -12.23 5.21 -13.80
CA MET A 63 -11.74 3.93 -13.33
C MET A 63 -12.65 2.82 -13.86
N ILE A 64 -12.10 1.92 -14.68
CA ILE A 64 -12.86 0.82 -15.30
C ILE A 64 -12.69 -0.50 -14.55
N PHE A 65 -11.62 -0.63 -13.76
CA PHE A 65 -11.34 -1.83 -12.99
C PHE A 65 -10.54 -1.49 -11.74
N SER A 66 -10.75 -2.25 -10.66
CA SER A 66 -9.86 -2.22 -9.51
C SER A 66 -9.81 -3.58 -8.82
N GLY A 67 -8.69 -3.84 -8.17
CA GLY A 67 -8.47 -5.05 -7.40
C GLY A 67 -7.35 -4.89 -6.39
N SER A 68 -7.11 -5.95 -5.63
CA SER A 68 -6.03 -5.98 -4.66
C SER A 68 -5.60 -7.41 -4.38
N ILE A 69 -4.31 -7.59 -4.12
CA ILE A 69 -3.74 -8.82 -3.62
C ILE A 69 -3.32 -8.62 -2.16
N ALA A 70 -3.47 -9.67 -1.35
CA ALA A 70 -3.11 -9.64 0.08
C ALA A 70 -1.60 -9.86 0.31
N LEU A 71 -0.77 -9.33 -0.59
CA LEU A 71 0.68 -9.31 -0.50
C LEU A 71 1.16 -7.87 -0.57
N GLY A 72 2.20 -7.53 0.17
CA GLY A 72 2.63 -6.15 0.39
C GLY A 72 4.03 -6.09 1.03
N GLY A 73 4.52 -4.88 1.32
CA GLY A 73 5.85 -4.66 1.89
C GLY A 73 6.12 -5.36 3.23
N ASN A 74 5.10 -5.67 4.02
CA ASN A 74 5.24 -6.41 5.29
C ASN A 74 5.65 -7.86 5.05
N HIS A 75 5.30 -8.45 3.91
CA HIS A 75 5.72 -9.80 3.53
C HIS A 75 7.21 -9.82 3.21
N VAL A 76 7.72 -8.77 2.56
CA VAL A 76 9.17 -8.58 2.35
C VAL A 76 9.89 -8.47 3.70
N THR A 77 9.34 -7.69 4.63
CA THR A 77 9.88 -7.57 6.00
C THR A 77 9.91 -8.90 6.74
N ARG A 78 8.85 -9.70 6.58
CA ARG A 78 8.76 -11.03 7.19
C ARG A 78 9.80 -11.98 6.63
N ASP A 79 10.03 -11.95 5.32
CA ASP A 79 11.05 -12.79 4.68
C ASP A 79 12.46 -12.38 5.11
N ILE A 80 12.73 -11.08 5.28
CA ILE A 80 13.99 -10.59 5.86
C ILE A 80 14.14 -11.08 7.31
N SER A 81 13.09 -10.95 8.12
CA SER A 81 13.11 -11.39 9.52
C SER A 81 13.42 -12.88 9.64
N LEU A 82 12.80 -13.72 8.81
CA LEU A 82 13.05 -15.16 8.80
C LEU A 82 14.41 -15.53 8.20
N GLY A 83 14.78 -14.89 7.09
CA GLY A 83 16.03 -15.17 6.36
C GLY A 83 17.27 -14.75 7.14
N LEU A 84 17.18 -13.67 7.93
CA LEU A 84 18.28 -13.17 8.76
C LEU A 84 18.14 -13.51 10.25
N GLN A 85 17.04 -14.14 10.66
CA GLN A 85 16.73 -14.50 12.06
C GLN A 85 16.75 -13.29 13.02
N ILE A 86 16.16 -12.18 12.58
CA ILE A 86 16.10 -10.92 13.35
C ILE A 86 14.66 -10.50 13.66
N PRO A 87 14.42 -9.69 14.70
CA PRO A 87 13.09 -9.16 15.00
C PRO A 87 12.50 -8.35 13.82
N MET A 88 11.17 -8.44 13.64
CA MET A 88 10.44 -7.72 12.57
C MET A 88 10.73 -6.22 12.51
N ALA A 89 10.89 -5.57 13.68
CA ALA A 89 11.19 -4.14 13.75
C ALA A 89 12.58 -3.82 13.16
N LEU A 90 13.58 -4.68 13.41
CA LEU A 90 14.91 -4.52 12.84
C LEU A 90 14.91 -4.85 11.35
N ALA A 91 14.17 -5.87 10.93
CA ALA A 91 14.00 -6.21 9.52
C ALA A 91 13.40 -5.03 8.73
N GLU A 92 12.39 -4.33 9.26
CA GLU A 92 11.79 -3.15 8.61
C GLU A 92 12.82 -2.02 8.48
N LYS A 93 13.60 -1.78 9.54
CA LYS A 93 14.65 -0.76 9.55
C LYS A 93 15.72 -1.06 8.49
N ILE A 94 16.19 -2.31 8.41
CA ILE A 94 17.19 -2.71 7.40
C ILE A 94 16.61 -2.61 5.99
N LYS A 95 15.37 -3.05 5.77
CA LYS A 95 14.67 -2.95 4.48
C LYS A 95 14.60 -1.49 4.01
N THR A 96 14.25 -0.57 4.89
CA THR A 96 14.06 0.86 4.56
C THR A 96 15.40 1.60 4.39
N MET A 97 16.43 1.26 5.17
CA MET A 97 17.72 1.95 5.13
C MET A 97 18.69 1.40 4.08
N ASN A 98 18.69 0.08 3.85
CA ASN A 98 19.69 -0.61 3.04
C ASN A 98 19.09 -1.39 1.86
N GLY A 99 17.76 -1.43 1.75
CA GLY A 99 17.05 -2.19 0.73
C GLY A 99 17.42 -1.81 -0.70
N GLY A 100 17.18 -2.74 -1.61
CA GLY A 100 17.39 -2.57 -3.04
C GLY A 100 16.98 -3.82 -3.79
N LEU A 101 16.84 -3.69 -5.11
CA LEU A 101 16.45 -4.80 -5.98
C LEU A 101 17.49 -5.14 -7.04
N MET A 102 18.57 -4.38 -7.13
CA MET A 102 19.67 -4.59 -8.06
C MET A 102 20.96 -4.75 -7.28
N ALA A 103 21.52 -5.97 -7.31
CA ALA A 103 22.83 -6.25 -6.73
C ALA A 103 23.92 -5.87 -7.74
N THR A 104 24.95 -5.20 -7.25
CA THR A 104 26.19 -4.86 -7.93
C THR A 104 27.36 -5.51 -7.18
N GLY A 105 28.52 -5.65 -7.81
CA GLY A 105 29.69 -6.23 -7.12
C GLY A 105 30.20 -5.43 -5.92
N ILE A 106 29.73 -4.19 -5.74
CA ILE A 106 30.01 -3.36 -4.56
C ILE A 106 29.20 -3.86 -3.35
N ASP A 107 27.99 -4.35 -3.57
CA ASP A 107 27.05 -4.77 -2.52
C ASP A 107 27.50 -6.05 -1.79
N ASP A 108 28.40 -6.83 -2.39
CA ASP A 108 29.04 -7.99 -1.75
C ASP A 108 30.00 -7.58 -0.63
N ARG A 109 30.48 -6.34 -0.66
CA ARG A 109 31.42 -5.78 0.33
C ARG A 109 30.75 -4.85 1.32
N ASP A 110 29.51 -4.43 1.05
CA ASP A 110 28.73 -3.58 1.94
C ASP A 110 28.10 -4.41 3.05
N LEU A 111 28.60 -4.23 4.28
CA LEU A 111 28.20 -5.01 5.45
C LEU A 111 27.22 -4.22 6.31
N ILE A 112 26.04 -4.79 6.50
CA ILE A 112 24.97 -4.25 7.33
C ILE A 112 25.06 -4.91 8.70
N GLU A 113 25.11 -4.09 9.76
CA GLU A 113 25.11 -4.59 11.13
C GLU A 113 23.68 -4.92 11.55
N ILE A 114 23.46 -6.18 11.92
CA ILE A 114 22.16 -6.69 12.36
C ILE A 114 22.10 -6.95 13.86
N GLY A 115 23.22 -6.69 14.56
CA GLY A 115 23.36 -6.98 15.98
C GLY A 115 23.22 -8.46 16.28
N GLY A 116 23.03 -8.78 17.55
CA GLY A 116 22.74 -10.13 18.00
C GLY A 116 22.17 -10.11 19.40
N GLU A 117 20.98 -10.66 19.55
CA GLU A 117 20.28 -10.75 20.84
C GLU A 117 20.60 -12.04 21.60
N THR A 118 21.39 -12.93 21.01
CA THR A 118 21.51 -14.32 21.47
C THR A 118 22.54 -14.54 22.57
N GLY A 119 23.37 -13.56 22.94
CA GLY A 119 24.39 -13.73 23.99
C GLY A 119 25.53 -14.71 23.66
N ASP A 120 25.40 -15.49 22.57
CA ASP A 120 26.36 -16.47 22.07
C ASP A 120 27.30 -15.86 21.03
N TRP A 121 28.38 -15.23 21.50
CA TRP A 121 29.36 -14.50 20.69
C TRP A 121 30.04 -15.32 19.58
N GLU A 122 30.06 -16.66 19.69
CA GLU A 122 30.73 -17.54 18.71
C GLU A 122 29.88 -17.86 17.47
N HIS A 123 28.55 -17.81 17.57
CA HIS A 123 27.63 -18.20 16.49
C HIS A 123 26.74 -17.05 15.99
N ASP A 124 26.89 -15.88 16.62
CA ASP A 124 26.06 -14.72 16.37
C ASP A 124 26.46 -14.04 15.07
N ARG A 125 25.58 -14.16 14.06
CA ARG A 125 25.80 -13.57 12.75
C ARG A 125 25.50 -12.06 12.82
N ARG A 126 26.50 -11.27 13.17
CA ARG A 126 26.33 -9.83 13.43
C ARG A 126 26.27 -8.94 12.21
N LYS A 127 26.69 -9.48 11.06
CA LYS A 127 26.80 -8.75 9.80
C LYS A 127 26.24 -9.60 8.66
N VAL A 128 25.55 -8.93 7.75
CA VAL A 128 25.03 -9.49 6.52
C VAL A 128 25.45 -8.59 5.38
N THR A 129 25.68 -9.15 4.20
CA THR A 129 25.99 -8.31 3.04
C THR A 129 24.70 -7.70 2.49
N ARG A 130 24.82 -6.54 1.84
CA ARG A 130 23.69 -5.95 1.11
C ARG A 130 23.21 -6.88 -0.01
N SER A 131 24.10 -7.62 -0.65
CA SER A 131 23.73 -8.65 -1.64
C SER A 131 22.84 -9.76 -1.06
N GLU A 132 23.09 -10.22 0.17
CA GLU A 132 22.23 -11.19 0.85
C GLU A 132 20.84 -10.62 1.12
N LEU A 133 20.76 -9.37 1.58
CA LEU A 133 19.49 -8.67 1.77
C LEU A 133 18.70 -8.59 0.45
N ILE A 134 19.36 -8.20 -0.65
CA ILE A 134 18.75 -8.16 -1.98
C ILE A 134 18.27 -9.55 -2.42
N GLY A 135 19.06 -10.59 -2.13
CA GLY A 135 18.72 -11.99 -2.42
C GLY A 135 17.47 -12.48 -1.71
N ILE A 136 17.17 -11.95 -0.51
CA ILE A 136 15.93 -12.24 0.22
C ILE A 136 14.76 -11.39 -0.30
N MET A 137 15.00 -10.10 -0.56
CA MET A 137 13.95 -9.16 -0.95
C MET A 137 13.41 -9.41 -2.36
N ARG A 138 14.30 -9.68 -3.33
CA ARG A 138 13.95 -9.73 -4.74
C ARG A 138 12.89 -10.79 -5.05
N PRO A 139 13.02 -12.07 -4.63
CA PRO A 139 12.03 -13.11 -4.97
C PRO A 139 10.61 -12.75 -4.50
N ARG A 140 10.46 -12.18 -3.29
CA ARG A 140 9.15 -11.77 -2.79
C ARG A 140 8.54 -10.64 -3.61
N ILE A 141 9.36 -9.70 -4.09
CA ILE A 141 8.86 -8.59 -4.91
C ILE A 141 8.51 -9.08 -6.32
N GLU A 142 9.29 -10.01 -6.88
CA GLU A 142 8.98 -10.67 -8.15
C GLU A 142 7.61 -11.37 -8.07
N GLU A 143 7.38 -12.18 -7.02
CA GLU A 143 6.10 -12.85 -6.77
C GLU A 143 4.92 -11.85 -6.70
N ILE A 144 5.09 -10.73 -5.97
CA ILE A 144 4.05 -9.70 -5.86
C ILE A 144 3.73 -9.09 -7.23
N LEU A 145 4.76 -8.79 -8.03
CA LEU A 145 4.57 -8.18 -9.36
C LEU A 145 3.99 -9.18 -10.37
N GLU A 146 4.37 -10.45 -10.29
CA GLU A 146 3.81 -11.53 -11.10
C GLU A 146 2.33 -11.77 -10.79
N GLU A 147 1.96 -11.76 -9.51
CA GLU A 147 0.56 -11.88 -9.11
C GLU A 147 -0.26 -10.67 -9.60
N VAL A 148 0.27 -9.45 -9.46
CA VAL A 148 -0.39 -8.25 -10.04
C VAL A 148 -0.54 -8.39 -11.56
N ARG A 149 0.50 -8.83 -12.26
CA ARG A 149 0.46 -9.05 -13.72
C ARG A 149 -0.63 -10.04 -14.10
N ALA A 150 -0.75 -11.16 -13.39
CA ALA A 150 -1.78 -12.16 -13.65
C ALA A 150 -3.18 -11.56 -13.54
N GLN A 151 -3.43 -10.74 -12.51
CA GLN A 151 -4.71 -10.05 -12.34
C GLN A 151 -4.97 -9.02 -13.46
N LEU A 152 -3.96 -8.27 -13.89
CA LEU A 152 -4.09 -7.31 -14.99
C LEU A 152 -4.34 -8.00 -16.35
N GLN A 153 -3.80 -9.20 -16.54
CA GLN A 153 -4.07 -10.02 -17.72
C GLN A 153 -5.51 -10.52 -17.73
N ILE A 154 -6.03 -10.98 -16.60
CA ILE A 154 -7.45 -11.35 -16.47
C ILE A 154 -8.37 -10.16 -16.71
N ALA A 155 -7.97 -8.96 -16.28
CA ALA A 155 -8.72 -7.73 -16.49
C ALA A 155 -8.63 -7.17 -17.93
N GLY A 156 -7.90 -7.82 -18.84
CA GLY A 156 -7.74 -7.37 -20.22
C GLY A 156 -6.88 -6.12 -20.39
N PHE A 157 -6.11 -5.71 -19.38
CA PHE A 157 -5.30 -4.48 -19.43
C PHE A 157 -4.30 -4.47 -20.59
N TYR A 158 -3.69 -5.63 -20.85
CA TYR A 158 -2.68 -5.80 -21.89
C TYR A 158 -3.23 -5.73 -23.32
N GLU A 159 -4.56 -5.71 -23.48
CA GLU A 159 -5.22 -5.51 -24.78
C GLU A 159 -5.40 -4.02 -25.12
N LEU A 160 -5.19 -3.13 -24.13
CA LEU A 160 -5.26 -1.69 -24.32
C LEU A 160 -4.06 -1.18 -25.13
N LYS A 161 -4.29 -0.13 -25.92
CA LYS A 161 -3.25 0.51 -26.75
C LYS A 161 -2.21 1.23 -25.91
N SER A 162 -2.62 1.83 -24.80
CA SER A 162 -1.75 2.50 -23.84
C SER A 162 -1.56 1.60 -22.63
N GLN A 163 -0.33 1.16 -22.39
CA GLN A 163 0.04 0.23 -21.32
C GLN A 163 0.98 0.95 -20.34
N LYS A 164 0.48 2.02 -19.73
CA LYS A 164 1.23 2.83 -18.75
C LYS A 164 1.07 2.24 -17.37
N PHE A 165 2.17 2.04 -16.65
CA PHE A 165 2.18 1.55 -15.28
C PHE A 165 2.72 2.62 -14.33
N VAL A 166 1.94 2.97 -13.31
CA VAL A 166 2.32 3.98 -12.32
C VAL A 166 2.34 3.34 -10.93
N LEU A 167 3.54 3.25 -10.35
CA LEU A 167 3.75 2.66 -9.02
C LEU A 167 3.59 3.72 -7.93
N THR A 168 2.80 3.45 -6.90
CA THR A 168 2.55 4.33 -5.75
C THR A 168 2.63 3.53 -4.45
N GLY A 169 2.44 4.17 -3.31
CA GLY A 169 2.49 3.52 -2.00
C GLY A 169 3.85 3.59 -1.33
N GLY A 170 3.92 3.10 -0.09
CA GLY A 170 5.14 3.14 0.71
C GLY A 170 6.23 2.25 0.14
N SER A 171 5.88 1.02 -0.24
CA SER A 171 6.82 0.01 -0.74
C SER A 171 7.30 0.31 -2.16
N SER A 172 6.66 1.24 -2.88
CA SER A 172 7.14 1.63 -4.21
C SER A 172 8.45 2.42 -4.19
N GLN A 173 8.89 2.86 -3.02
CA GLN A 173 10.14 3.61 -2.82
C GLN A 173 11.38 2.72 -2.77
N ILE A 174 11.22 1.39 -2.85
CA ILE A 174 12.37 0.46 -2.84
C ILE A 174 13.25 0.73 -4.07
N PRO A 175 14.57 0.99 -3.88
CA PRO A 175 15.47 1.27 -5.00
C PRO A 175 15.51 0.14 -6.04
N GLY A 176 15.33 0.49 -7.31
CA GLY A 176 15.35 -0.45 -8.44
C GLY A 176 14.01 -1.16 -8.70
N LEU A 177 12.94 -0.82 -7.98
CA LEU A 177 11.62 -1.41 -8.20
C LEU A 177 11.05 -1.09 -9.58
N ASP A 178 11.20 0.15 -10.05
CA ASP A 178 10.80 0.59 -11.38
C ASP A 178 11.46 -0.27 -12.49
N THR A 179 12.74 -0.57 -12.33
CA THR A 179 13.51 -1.39 -13.26
C THR A 179 13.06 -2.84 -13.23
N LEU A 180 12.85 -3.41 -12.03
CA LEU A 180 12.36 -4.78 -11.88
C LEU A 180 10.92 -4.91 -12.43
N ALA A 181 10.05 -3.99 -12.05
CA ALA A 181 8.68 -3.91 -12.55
C ALA A 181 8.63 -3.76 -14.07
N SER A 182 9.57 -3.02 -14.68
CA SER A 182 9.60 -2.90 -16.14
C SER A 182 9.90 -4.22 -16.84
N ARG A 183 10.65 -5.12 -16.20
CA ARG A 183 10.93 -6.46 -16.74
C ARG A 183 9.73 -7.39 -16.61
N ILE A 184 8.94 -7.27 -15.55
CA ILE A 184 7.82 -8.17 -15.25
C ILE A 184 6.52 -7.68 -15.89
N LEU A 185 6.19 -6.40 -15.71
CA LEU A 185 4.91 -5.79 -16.09
C LEU A 185 4.90 -5.25 -17.52
N GLY A 186 5.99 -4.63 -17.99
CA GLY A 186 6.09 -4.00 -19.31
C GLY A 186 6.98 -2.75 -19.33
N GLN A 187 7.35 -2.22 -20.49
CA GLN A 187 8.42 -1.20 -20.60
C GLN A 187 8.07 0.21 -20.06
N GLN A 188 6.80 0.54 -19.84
CA GLN A 188 6.37 1.91 -19.50
C GLN A 188 5.97 2.04 -18.02
N VAL A 189 6.91 1.70 -17.12
CA VAL A 189 6.73 1.86 -15.67
C VAL A 189 7.37 3.15 -15.20
N ARG A 190 6.67 3.87 -14.31
CA ARG A 190 7.26 4.99 -13.56
C ARG A 190 6.77 5.01 -12.11
N LEU A 191 7.53 5.69 -11.27
CA LEU A 191 7.08 6.04 -9.93
C LEU A 191 6.07 7.20 -10.00
N GLY A 192 4.90 7.00 -9.39
CA GLY A 192 3.84 7.97 -9.21
C GLY A 192 4.03 8.78 -7.93
N ARG A 193 3.73 10.08 -8.02
CA ARG A 193 3.67 10.99 -6.89
C ARG A 193 2.39 11.81 -6.98
N PRO A 194 1.84 12.29 -5.87
CA PRO A 194 0.67 13.16 -5.90
C PRO A 194 0.91 14.39 -6.79
N LEU A 195 -0.05 14.68 -7.65
CA LEU A 195 -0.09 15.82 -8.56
C LEU A 195 -1.27 16.72 -8.19
N ARG A 196 -1.35 17.90 -8.82
CA ARG A 196 -2.51 18.82 -8.78
C ARG A 196 -2.79 19.49 -7.42
N VAL A 197 -1.83 19.48 -6.51
CA VAL A 197 -1.88 20.29 -5.28
C VAL A 197 -0.76 21.33 -5.30
N HIS A 198 -1.13 22.60 -5.47
CA HIS A 198 -0.16 23.69 -5.43
C HIS A 198 0.42 23.84 -4.02
N ARG A 199 1.76 23.97 -3.92
CA ARG A 199 2.50 24.09 -2.64
C ARG A 199 2.27 22.93 -1.66
N LEU A 200 2.09 21.72 -2.17
CA LEU A 200 2.09 20.53 -1.32
C LEU A 200 3.43 20.44 -0.57
N PRO A 201 3.44 20.33 0.77
CA PRO A 201 4.69 20.16 1.51
C PRO A 201 5.47 18.94 1.04
N GLN A 202 6.79 19.01 1.08
CA GLN A 202 7.67 17.94 0.60
C GLN A 202 7.39 16.60 1.31
N ALA A 203 7.01 16.65 2.59
CA ALA A 203 6.64 15.48 3.39
C ALA A 203 5.48 14.67 2.79
N TYR A 204 4.57 15.31 2.05
CA TYR A 204 3.41 14.67 1.43
C TYR A 204 3.57 14.48 -0.08
N SER A 205 4.70 14.87 -0.65
CA SER A 205 4.95 14.80 -2.09
C SER A 205 5.46 13.43 -2.55
N GLY A 206 5.73 12.52 -1.62
CA GLY A 206 6.20 11.16 -1.93
C GLY A 206 5.08 10.22 -2.41
N SER A 207 5.48 9.13 -3.06
CA SER A 207 4.56 8.09 -3.56
C SER A 207 3.74 7.43 -2.45
N SER A 208 4.24 7.42 -1.20
CA SER A 208 3.53 6.93 -0.01
C SER A 208 2.26 7.71 0.31
N CYS A 209 2.19 8.97 -0.10
CA CYS A 209 1.08 9.86 0.23
C CYS A 209 0.04 9.96 -0.90
N SER A 210 0.18 9.19 -2.00
CA SER A 210 -0.76 9.20 -3.13
C SER A 210 -2.20 8.92 -2.69
N ALA A 211 -2.43 7.89 -1.87
CA ALA A 211 -3.77 7.58 -1.36
C ALA A 211 -4.32 8.73 -0.50
N LEU A 212 -3.49 9.29 0.38
CA LEU A 212 -3.89 10.34 1.33
C LEU A 212 -4.25 11.64 0.61
N VAL A 213 -3.38 12.11 -0.30
CA VAL A 213 -3.63 13.31 -1.10
C VAL A 213 -4.80 13.09 -2.04
N GLY A 214 -4.90 11.90 -2.63
CA GLY A 214 -6.04 11.53 -3.47
C GLY A 214 -7.37 11.56 -2.73
N LEU A 215 -7.39 11.09 -1.48
CA LEU A 215 -8.58 11.13 -0.64
C LEU A 215 -8.98 12.57 -0.33
N ALA A 216 -8.02 13.45 -0.02
CA ALA A 216 -8.28 14.87 0.20
C ALA A 216 -8.82 15.57 -1.06
N LEU A 217 -8.25 15.28 -2.24
CA LEU A 217 -8.74 15.78 -3.53
C LEU A 217 -10.16 15.28 -3.83
N PHE A 218 -10.42 14.00 -3.55
CA PHE A 218 -11.74 13.39 -3.72
C PHE A 218 -12.78 14.04 -2.79
N ALA A 219 -12.44 14.31 -1.54
CA ALA A 219 -13.33 14.98 -0.59
C ALA A 219 -13.59 16.46 -0.95
N ALA A 220 -12.61 17.16 -1.53
CA ALA A 220 -12.76 18.56 -1.96
C ALA A 220 -13.59 18.71 -3.25
N HIS A 221 -13.50 17.74 -4.15
CA HIS A 221 -14.23 17.69 -5.41
C HIS A 221 -14.91 16.33 -5.60
N PRO A 222 -15.96 16.04 -4.82
CA PRO A 222 -16.68 14.77 -4.95
C PRO A 222 -17.27 14.69 -6.37
N GLN A 223 -16.85 13.65 -7.10
CA GLN A 223 -17.49 13.24 -8.36
C GLN A 223 -18.44 12.08 -8.08
N ASP A 224 -19.25 11.70 -9.08
CA ASP A 224 -20.28 10.64 -9.00
C ASP A 224 -19.77 9.24 -8.58
N GLU A 225 -18.46 9.04 -8.41
CA GLU A 225 -17.87 7.84 -7.79
C GLU A 225 -17.88 7.90 -6.24
N TRP A 226 -18.84 8.62 -5.67
CA TRP A 226 -19.18 8.48 -4.25
C TRP A 226 -19.93 7.16 -4.10
N TRP A 227 -19.31 6.20 -3.41
CA TRP A 227 -20.04 5.01 -3.01
C TRP A 227 -20.97 5.42 -1.86
N ASP A 228 -22.21 5.75 -2.21
CA ASP A 228 -23.32 5.93 -1.27
C ASP A 228 -23.67 4.58 -0.64
N PHE A 229 -22.76 4.08 0.19
CA PHE A 229 -23.15 3.16 1.22
C PHE A 229 -23.98 3.99 2.19
N GLU A 230 -25.29 3.80 2.20
CA GLU A 230 -26.08 4.03 3.40
C GLU A 230 -25.48 3.15 4.50
N LEU A 231 -24.48 3.70 5.20
CA LEU A 231 -23.95 3.06 6.39
C LEU A 231 -25.13 3.01 7.35
N PRO A 232 -25.49 1.84 7.89
CA PRO A 232 -26.52 1.76 8.92
C PRO A 232 -25.94 2.33 10.24
N SER A 233 -25.70 3.64 10.25
CA SER A 233 -25.26 4.44 11.39
C SER A 233 -26.39 4.62 12.40
N ALA A 234 -27.63 4.40 11.98
CA ALA A 234 -28.84 4.60 12.78
C ALA A 234 -29.01 3.61 13.96
N SER A 235 -28.30 2.48 14.01
CA SER A 235 -28.53 1.47 15.07
C SER A 235 -27.57 1.52 16.26
N TYR A 236 -26.55 2.39 16.24
CA TYR A 236 -25.64 2.56 17.38
C TYR A 236 -26.09 3.64 18.38
N SER A 237 -27.40 3.88 18.45
CA SER A 237 -28.03 4.69 19.50
C SER A 237 -28.94 3.83 20.38
N SER A 238 -28.72 3.92 21.69
CA SER A 238 -29.64 3.56 22.80
C SER A 238 -29.78 2.11 23.30
N LYS A 239 -28.93 1.13 22.96
CA LYS A 239 -28.91 -0.15 23.73
C LYS A 239 -28.45 0.00 25.19
N SER A 240 -27.91 1.17 25.57
CA SER A 240 -27.47 1.45 26.95
C SER A 240 -28.62 1.86 27.88
N VAL A 241 -29.60 2.62 27.40
CA VAL A 241 -30.68 3.16 28.25
C VAL A 241 -31.64 2.06 28.71
N ARG A 242 -32.04 1.13 27.81
CA ARG A 242 -32.89 0.00 28.20
C ARG A 242 -32.23 -0.96 29.19
N LYS A 243 -30.90 -1.11 29.16
CA LYS A 243 -30.15 -1.92 30.14
C LYS A 243 -30.03 -1.21 31.48
N ALA A 244 -29.77 0.10 31.48
CA ALA A 244 -29.71 0.91 32.70
C ALA A 244 -31.07 0.98 33.42
N VAL A 245 -32.16 1.16 32.67
CA VAL A 245 -33.54 1.16 33.22
C VAL A 245 -33.92 -0.21 33.78
N ARG A 246 -33.50 -1.30 33.12
CA ARG A 246 -33.75 -2.66 33.63
C ARG A 246 -32.97 -2.96 34.91
N TRP A 247 -31.70 -2.55 34.96
CA TRP A 247 -30.86 -2.71 36.15
C TRP A 247 -31.37 -1.91 37.35
N LEU A 248 -31.80 -0.66 37.14
CA LEU A 248 -32.41 0.17 38.19
C LEU A 248 -33.67 -0.48 38.78
N ARG A 249 -34.53 -1.04 37.92
CA ARG A 249 -35.77 -1.70 38.33
C ARG A 249 -35.57 -3.03 39.06
N GLU A 250 -34.39 -3.64 38.92
CA GLU A 250 -34.03 -4.90 39.57
C GLU A 250 -33.28 -4.69 40.90
N ASN A 251 -32.69 -3.51 41.11
CA ASN A 251 -31.79 -3.28 42.26
C ASN A 251 -32.27 -2.20 43.23
N TRP A 252 -33.24 -1.36 42.87
CA TRP A 252 -33.92 -0.36 43.71
C TRP A 252 -35.44 -0.52 43.56
#